data_AF-B9VWK4-F1
#
_entry.id   AF-B9VWK4-F1
#
_cell.length_a   1.000
_cell.length_b   1.000
_cell.length_c   1.000
_cell.angle_alpha   90.00
_cell.angle_beta   90.00
_cell.angle_gamma   90.00
#
_symmetry.space_group_name_H-M   'P 1'
#
loop_
_entity.id
_entity.type
_entity.pdbx_description
1 polymer ?
#
loop_
_entity_poly.entity_id
_entity_poly.type
_entity_poly.pdbx_seq_one_letter_code
_entity_poly.pdbx_strand_id
1 'polypeptide(L)'
;MLQVTQSFTDRVDEIGLYYKLLSDIIKREAQLIFPNEQDIRENFNVKVSSILKSSANLQLYNLVESTISNCLVEIHSSFTNETIEYSNLSDEIQKLWVKFHYDYFKETSNEKDILHNLKILIDTWVTNTLPITLTYKEFTKYNIGGNFSGNLGFKRNYKNFRKIWNWL
;
A
#
# COMPACT_ATOMS: atom_id res chain seq x y z
N MET A 1 5.37 10.99 -8.68
CA MET A 1 6.52 10.30 -8.04
C MET A 1 7.14 11.11 -6.90
N LEU A 2 7.40 12.40 -7.07
CA LEU A 2 8.06 13.24 -6.04
C LEU A 2 7.35 13.22 -4.67
N GLN A 3 6.02 13.25 -4.64
CA GLN A 3 5.25 13.22 -3.39
C GLN A 3 5.38 11.89 -2.63
N VAL A 4 5.45 10.77 -3.36
CA VAL A 4 5.62 9.43 -2.76
C VAL A 4 7.00 9.32 -2.13
N THR A 5 8.04 9.78 -2.83
CA THR A 5 9.41 9.81 -2.32
C THR A 5 9.53 10.69 -1.08
N GLN A 6 8.94 11.89 -1.09
CA GLN A 6 8.97 12.78 0.08
C GLN A 6 8.28 12.14 1.29
N SER A 7 7.07 11.60 1.10
CA SER A 7 6.31 10.94 2.17
C SER A 7 7.06 9.73 2.76
N PHE A 8 7.77 8.98 1.91
CA PHE A 8 8.62 7.88 2.36
C PHE A 8 9.79 8.40 3.20
N THR A 9 10.51 9.43 2.72
CA THR A 9 11.65 10.01 3.42
C THR A 9 11.24 10.57 4.79
N ASP A 10 10.17 11.37 4.85
CA ASP A 10 9.67 11.95 6.10
C ASP A 10 9.37 10.85 7.12
N ARG A 11 8.75 9.74 6.67
CA ARG A 11 8.42 8.61 7.54
C ARG A 11 9.64 7.81 7.98
N VAL A 12 10.65 7.67 7.12
CA VAL A 12 11.93 7.06 7.48
C VAL A 12 12.63 7.88 8.56
N ASP A 13 12.62 9.20 8.44
CA ASP A 13 13.24 10.10 9.42
C ASP A 13 12.55 10.01 10.79
N GLU A 14 11.21 10.02 10.82
CA GLU A 14 10.43 9.81 12.05
C GLU A 14 10.75 8.46 12.71
N ILE A 15 10.77 7.38 11.92
CA ILE A 15 11.11 6.04 12.41
C ILE A 15 12.54 6.01 12.92
N GLY A 16 13.47 6.68 12.23
CA GLY A 16 14.86 6.81 12.67
C GLY A 16 14.99 7.44 14.05
N LEU A 17 14.25 8.53 14.31
CA LEU A 17 14.18 9.16 15.62
C LEU A 17 13.63 8.21 16.69
N TYR A 18 12.59 7.44 16.36
CA TYR A 18 12.02 6.45 17.26
C TYR A 18 13.01 5.33 17.62
N TYR A 19 13.70 4.78 16.63
CA TYR A 19 14.71 3.74 16.84
C TYR A 19 15.91 4.26 17.64
N LYS A 20 16.29 5.53 17.45
CA LYS A 20 17.32 6.18 18.26
C LYS A 20 16.90 6.23 19.74
N LEU A 21 15.70 6.72 20.04
CA LEU A 21 15.16 6.74 21.40
C LEU A 21 15.13 5.33 22.00
N LEU A 22 14.64 4.34 21.25
CA LEU A 22 14.58 2.96 21.70
C LEU A 22 15.97 2.39 22.01
N SER A 23 16.97 2.73 21.18
CA SER A 23 18.37 2.36 21.41
C SER A 23 18.95 3.01 22.66
N ASP A 24 18.67 4.30 22.90
CA ASP A 24 19.11 4.99 24.12
C ASP A 24 18.48 4.35 25.37
N ILE A 25 17.21 3.98 25.33
CA ILE A 25 16.52 3.28 26.43
C ILE A 25 17.14 1.90 26.69
N ILE A 26 17.33 1.08 25.66
CA ILE A 26 17.73 -0.33 25.83
C ILE A 26 19.22 -0.49 26.06
N LYS A 27 20.05 0.22 25.29
CA LYS A 27 21.52 0.00 25.28
C LYS A 27 22.27 0.95 26.20
N ARG A 28 21.75 2.15 26.41
CA ARG A 28 22.39 3.19 27.25
C ARG A 28 21.69 3.37 28.59
N GLU A 29 20.71 2.50 28.88
CA GLU A 29 19.96 2.47 30.13
C GLU A 29 19.37 3.84 30.49
N ALA A 30 18.82 4.54 29.50
CA ALA A 30 18.23 5.85 29.73
C ALA A 30 17.15 5.79 30.82
N GLN A 31 17.14 6.80 31.70
CA GLN A 31 16.23 6.90 32.83
C GLN A 31 15.31 8.11 32.67
N LEU A 32 14.12 8.02 33.27
CA LEU A 32 13.22 9.16 33.41
C LEU A 32 13.66 9.99 34.61
N ILE A 33 13.73 11.31 34.42
CA ILE A 33 13.98 12.29 35.47
C ILE A 33 12.73 13.16 35.57
N PHE A 34 12.15 13.24 36.76
CA PHE A 34 10.96 14.05 37.04
C PHE A 34 11.40 15.37 37.69
N PRO A 35 11.40 16.51 36.97
CA PRO A 35 12.03 17.75 37.46
C PRO A 35 11.41 18.32 38.73
N ASN A 36 10.13 18.00 38.99
CA ASN A 36 9.36 18.49 40.13
C ASN A 36 9.43 17.56 41.35
N GLU A 37 10.09 16.41 41.22
CA GLU A 37 10.26 15.42 42.27
C GLU A 37 11.75 15.28 42.56
N GLN A 38 12.19 15.68 43.75
CA GLN A 38 13.61 15.71 44.06
C GLN A 38 14.22 14.30 44.03
N ASP A 39 15.15 14.12 43.10
CA ASP A 39 16.03 12.96 42.95
C ASP A 39 15.35 11.62 42.61
N ILE A 40 14.13 11.67 42.05
CA ILE A 40 13.46 10.46 41.55
C ILE A 40 13.94 10.17 40.13
N ARG A 41 14.64 9.04 39.98
CA ARG A 41 15.05 8.46 38.70
C ARG A 41 14.38 7.11 38.51
N GLU A 42 13.64 6.96 37.43
CA GLU A 42 12.96 5.70 37.13
C GLU A 42 13.50 5.05 35.87
N ASN A 43 13.76 3.74 35.97
CA ASN A 43 14.07 2.91 34.81
C ASN A 43 12.78 2.57 34.05
N PHE A 44 12.91 2.42 32.74
CA PHE A 44 11.82 1.89 31.94
C PHE A 44 11.52 0.44 32.35
N ASN A 45 10.26 0.19 32.72
CA ASN A 45 9.80 -1.17 33.00
C ASN A 45 10.03 -2.08 31.77
N VAL A 46 10.42 -3.34 32.00
CA VAL A 46 10.61 -4.36 30.95
C VAL A 46 9.39 -4.48 30.03
N LYS A 47 8.17 -4.37 30.59
CA LYS A 47 6.92 -4.36 29.81
C LYS A 47 6.84 -3.15 28.88
N VAL A 48 7.19 -1.96 29.36
CA VAL A 48 7.21 -0.73 28.56
C VAL A 48 8.22 -0.86 27.42
N SER A 49 9.43 -1.32 27.71
CA SER A 49 10.46 -1.57 26.69
C SER A 49 10.01 -2.59 25.63
N SER A 50 9.26 -3.61 26.03
CA SER A 50 8.69 -4.61 25.10
C SER A 50 7.58 -4.04 24.21
N ILE A 51 6.73 -3.17 24.77
CA ILE A 51 5.71 -2.44 24.02
C ILE A 51 6.37 -1.53 22.98
N LEU A 52 7.40 -0.78 23.37
CA LEU A 52 8.11 0.12 22.46
C LEU A 52 8.79 -0.65 21.31
N LYS A 53 9.45 -1.78 21.59
CA LYS A 53 9.98 -2.68 20.54
C LYS A 53 8.90 -3.14 19.56
N SER A 54 7.73 -3.50 20.07
CA SER A 54 6.61 -3.96 19.24
C SER A 54 6.05 -2.83 18.37
N SER A 55 5.97 -1.61 18.92
CA SER A 55 5.59 -0.42 18.18
C SER A 55 6.60 -0.06 17.08
N ALA A 56 7.90 -0.26 17.31
CA ALA A 56 8.94 -0.09 16.30
C ALA A 56 8.67 -0.98 15.06
N ASN A 57 8.39 -2.26 15.29
CA ASN A 57 8.05 -3.19 14.22
C ASN A 57 6.79 -2.77 13.47
N LEU A 58 5.74 -2.34 14.20
CA LEU A 58 4.51 -1.86 13.58
C LEU A 58 4.75 -0.65 12.67
N GLN A 59 5.62 0.28 13.08
CA GLN A 59 5.97 1.43 12.25
C GLN A 59 6.67 1.03 10.95
N LEU A 60 7.57 0.03 10.98
CA LEU A 60 8.19 -0.51 9.76
C LEU A 60 7.16 -1.15 8.83
N TYR A 61 6.21 -1.93 9.36
CA TYR A 61 5.12 -2.48 8.56
C TYR A 61 4.29 -1.38 7.91
N ASN A 62 3.91 -0.36 8.69
CA ASN A 62 3.15 0.77 8.19
C ASN A 62 3.90 1.55 7.10
N LEU A 63 5.24 1.68 7.21
CA LEU A 63 6.07 2.30 6.18
C LEU A 63 5.99 1.53 4.86
N VAL A 64 6.21 0.21 4.90
CA VAL A 64 6.15 -0.62 3.68
C VAL A 64 4.76 -0.57 3.06
N GLU A 65 3.72 -0.73 3.86
CA GLU A 65 2.33 -0.73 3.40
C GLU A 65 1.93 0.62 2.76
N SER A 66 2.22 1.73 3.43
CA SER A 66 1.92 3.06 2.91
C SER A 66 2.72 3.39 1.65
N THR A 67 3.99 2.99 1.57
CA THR A 67 4.83 3.21 0.39
C THR A 67 4.27 2.48 -0.82
N ILE A 68 3.96 1.18 -0.67
CA ILE A 68 3.39 0.38 -1.76
C ILE A 68 2.03 0.97 -2.20
N SER A 69 1.18 1.32 -1.23
CA SER A 69 -0.14 1.89 -1.52
C SER A 69 -0.05 3.21 -2.28
N ASN A 70 0.84 4.10 -1.83
CA ASN A 70 1.06 5.40 -2.45
C ASN A 70 1.69 5.26 -3.86
N CYS A 71 2.63 4.32 -4.04
CA CYS A 71 3.15 4.00 -5.36
C CYS A 71 2.03 3.54 -6.31
N LEU A 72 1.16 2.63 -5.87
CA LEU A 72 0.05 2.14 -6.69
C LEU A 72 -0.92 3.27 -7.06
N VAL A 73 -1.25 4.15 -6.12
CA VAL A 73 -2.11 5.32 -6.36
C VAL A 73 -1.46 6.28 -7.36
N GLU A 74 -0.16 6.52 -7.26
CA GLU A 74 0.56 7.43 -8.15
C GLU A 74 0.70 6.87 -9.56
N ILE A 75 1.03 5.58 -9.68
CA ILE A 75 1.06 4.86 -10.95
C ILE A 75 -0.32 4.95 -11.60
N HIS A 76 -1.37 4.66 -10.84
CA HIS A 76 -2.75 4.74 -11.29
C HIS A 76 -3.15 6.16 -11.74
N SER A 77 -2.76 7.17 -10.99
CA SER A 77 -2.99 8.58 -11.33
C SER A 77 -2.26 8.98 -12.61
N SER A 78 -1.05 8.46 -12.82
CA SER A 78 -0.28 8.68 -14.05
C SER A 78 -0.99 8.07 -15.27
N PHE A 79 -1.51 6.85 -15.15
CA PHE A 79 -2.33 6.21 -16.18
C PHE A 79 -3.63 6.95 -16.49
N THR A 80 -4.19 7.68 -15.52
CA THR A 80 -5.47 8.37 -15.69
C THR A 80 -5.30 9.79 -16.22
N ASN A 81 -4.22 10.48 -15.84
CA ASN A 81 -3.97 11.88 -16.21
C ASN A 81 -3.29 12.03 -17.58
N GLU A 82 -2.51 11.03 -17.98
CA GLU A 82 -2.00 10.92 -19.33
C GLU A 82 -2.98 10.06 -20.12
N THR A 83 -3.41 10.50 -21.31
CA THR A 83 -4.17 9.63 -22.22
C THR A 83 -3.23 8.55 -22.75
N ILE A 84 -3.01 7.51 -21.96
CA ILE A 84 -2.11 6.40 -22.30
C ILE A 84 -2.88 5.40 -23.17
N GLU A 85 -2.45 5.28 -24.41
CA GLU A 85 -2.91 4.26 -25.34
C GLU A 85 -2.35 2.88 -24.97
N TYR A 86 -3.07 1.82 -25.31
CA TYR A 86 -2.63 0.44 -25.08
C TYR A 86 -1.27 0.13 -25.71
N SER A 87 -1.01 0.68 -26.89
CA SER A 87 0.26 0.60 -27.63
C SER A 87 1.46 1.14 -26.86
N ASN A 88 1.25 2.07 -25.92
CA ASN A 88 2.31 2.70 -25.14
C ASN A 88 2.65 1.93 -23.85
N LEU A 89 1.89 0.87 -23.53
CA LEU A 89 2.14 0.02 -22.37
C LEU A 89 3.27 -0.97 -22.65
N SER A 90 4.01 -1.37 -21.61
CA SER A 90 4.97 -2.48 -21.73
C SER A 90 4.26 -3.81 -21.98
N ASP A 91 4.95 -4.76 -22.60
CA ASP A 91 4.43 -6.09 -22.91
C ASP A 91 3.85 -6.81 -21.68
N GLU A 92 4.47 -6.63 -20.51
CA GLU A 92 4.01 -7.22 -19.25
C GLU A 92 2.69 -6.62 -18.79
N ILE A 93 2.54 -5.29 -18.89
CA ILE A 93 1.32 -4.58 -18.51
C ILE A 93 0.20 -4.91 -19.49
N GLN A 94 0.50 -4.98 -20.78
CA GLN A 94 -0.42 -5.45 -21.81
C GLN A 94 -0.95 -6.86 -21.50
N LYS A 95 -0.06 -7.81 -21.18
CA LYS A 95 -0.45 -9.18 -20.78
C LYS A 95 -1.32 -9.18 -19.52
N LEU A 96 -0.99 -8.36 -18.52
CA LEU A 96 -1.77 -8.25 -17.30
C LEU A 96 -3.17 -7.69 -17.58
N TRP A 97 -3.27 -6.69 -18.45
CA TRP A 97 -4.52 -6.08 -18.88
C TRP A 97 -5.44 -7.09 -19.58
N VAL A 98 -4.89 -7.85 -20.55
CA VAL A 98 -5.63 -8.92 -21.25
C VAL A 98 -6.11 -9.97 -20.25
N LYS A 99 -5.24 -10.38 -19.32
CA LYS A 99 -5.59 -11.37 -18.28
C LYS A 99 -6.72 -10.89 -17.38
N PHE A 100 -6.70 -9.62 -16.96
CA PHE A 100 -7.77 -9.04 -16.15
C PHE A 100 -9.14 -9.15 -16.83
N HIS A 101 -9.24 -8.76 -18.11
CA HIS A 101 -10.50 -8.88 -18.84
C HIS A 101 -10.88 -10.32 -19.15
N TYR A 102 -9.90 -11.20 -19.43
CA TYR A 102 -10.15 -12.64 -19.57
C TYR A 102 -10.76 -13.25 -18.31
N ASP A 103 -10.19 -12.96 -17.14
CA ASP A 103 -10.69 -13.44 -15.85
C ASP A 103 -12.11 -12.89 -15.59
N TYR A 104 -12.36 -11.62 -15.92
CA TYR A 104 -13.71 -11.03 -15.85
C TYR A 104 -14.73 -11.78 -16.72
N PHE A 105 -14.40 -12.06 -17.99
CA PHE A 105 -15.29 -12.78 -18.90
C PHE A 105 -15.54 -14.22 -18.47
N LYS A 106 -14.57 -14.84 -17.80
CA LYS A 106 -14.71 -16.20 -17.27
C LYS A 106 -15.65 -16.25 -16.06
N GLU A 107 -15.65 -15.22 -15.23
CA GLU A 107 -16.46 -15.19 -14.00
C GLU A 107 -17.88 -14.65 -14.22
N THR A 108 -18.10 -13.81 -15.23
CA THR A 108 -19.43 -13.25 -15.51
C THR A 108 -20.20 -14.11 -16.52
N SER A 109 -21.48 -14.38 -16.23
CA SER A 109 -22.42 -15.02 -17.17
C SER A 109 -23.42 -14.03 -17.76
N ASN A 110 -23.34 -12.75 -17.40
CA ASN A 110 -24.27 -11.72 -17.87
C ASN A 110 -23.83 -11.17 -19.22
N GLU A 111 -24.58 -11.49 -20.27
CA GLU A 111 -24.34 -11.05 -21.64
C GLU A 111 -24.18 -9.52 -21.77
N LYS A 112 -24.98 -8.72 -21.08
CA LYS A 112 -24.90 -7.25 -21.15
C LYS A 112 -23.56 -6.72 -20.64
N ASP A 113 -23.08 -7.31 -19.55
CA ASP A 113 -21.82 -6.93 -18.91
C ASP A 113 -20.62 -7.35 -19.77
N ILE A 114 -20.73 -8.50 -20.45
CA ILE A 114 -19.74 -8.97 -21.44
C ILE A 114 -19.69 -8.01 -22.63
N LEU A 115 -20.84 -7.69 -23.24
CA LEU A 115 -20.92 -6.80 -24.40
C LEU A 115 -20.39 -5.40 -24.06
N HIS A 116 -20.70 -4.89 -22.86
CA HIS A 116 -20.17 -3.62 -22.39
C HIS A 116 -18.65 -3.64 -22.25
N ASN A 117 -18.08 -4.68 -21.64
CA ASN A 117 -16.63 -4.82 -21.51
C ASN A 117 -15.92 -5.01 -22.85
N LEU A 118 -16.51 -5.78 -23.77
CA LEU A 118 -15.98 -5.91 -25.14
C LEU A 118 -15.95 -4.58 -25.87
N LYS A 119 -16.98 -3.76 -25.72
CA LYS A 119 -16.99 -2.40 -26.28
C LYS A 119 -15.88 -1.55 -25.70
N ILE A 120 -15.69 -1.56 -24.38
CA ILE A 120 -14.58 -0.85 -23.72
C ILE A 120 -13.23 -1.31 -24.30
N LEU A 121 -13.03 -2.63 -24.46
CA LEU A 121 -11.81 -3.19 -25.05
C LEU A 121 -11.58 -2.71 -26.48
N ILE A 122 -12.59 -2.74 -27.34
CA ILE A 122 -12.46 -2.26 -28.72
C ILE A 122 -12.12 -0.76 -28.74
N ASP A 123 -12.84 0.02 -27.92
CA ASP A 123 -12.69 1.47 -27.85
C ASP A 123 -11.33 1.91 -27.26
N THR A 124 -10.68 1.05 -26.45
CA THR A 124 -9.32 1.25 -25.90
C THR A 124 -8.21 0.63 -26.74
N TRP A 125 -8.42 -0.52 -27.39
CA TRP A 125 -7.37 -1.30 -28.07
C TRP A 125 -7.25 -1.02 -29.57
N VAL A 126 -8.39 -0.75 -30.23
CA VAL A 126 -8.47 -0.74 -31.70
C VAL A 126 -8.61 0.68 -32.20
N THR A 127 -9.43 1.48 -31.53
CA THR A 127 -9.76 2.84 -32.00
C THR A 127 -8.97 3.92 -31.26
N ASN A 128 -8.30 3.60 -30.14
CA ASN A 128 -7.64 4.57 -29.24
C ASN A 128 -8.54 5.77 -28.87
N THR A 129 -9.86 5.59 -28.93
CA THR A 129 -10.83 6.66 -28.67
C THR A 129 -11.10 6.85 -27.18
N LEU A 130 -10.81 5.82 -26.38
CA LEU A 130 -10.91 5.89 -24.92
C LEU A 130 -9.53 5.65 -24.31
N PRO A 131 -9.10 6.50 -23.36
CA PRO A 131 -7.90 6.23 -22.59
C PRO A 131 -8.11 5.01 -21.69
N ILE A 132 -7.02 4.33 -21.35
CA ILE A 132 -7.05 3.23 -20.39
C ILE A 132 -7.31 3.79 -18.99
N THR A 133 -8.58 3.81 -18.60
CA THR A 133 -8.98 4.13 -17.24
C THR A 133 -9.20 2.83 -16.47
N LEU A 134 -8.19 2.34 -15.78
CA LEU A 134 -8.48 1.68 -14.49
C LEU A 134 -9.10 2.77 -13.64
N THR A 135 -10.17 2.54 -12.87
CA THR A 135 -10.41 3.40 -11.71
C THR A 135 -9.91 2.68 -10.47
N TYR A 136 -9.25 3.40 -9.55
CA TYR A 136 -8.87 2.85 -8.24
C TYR A 136 -10.10 2.27 -7.51
N LYS A 137 -11.29 2.83 -7.77
CA LYS A 137 -12.58 2.34 -7.26
C LYS A 137 -12.98 0.98 -7.84
N GLU A 138 -12.68 0.69 -9.10
CA GLU A 138 -12.87 -0.63 -9.71
C GLU A 138 -11.80 -1.63 -9.23
N PHE A 139 -10.53 -1.21 -9.17
CA PHE A 139 -9.46 -2.06 -8.64
C PHE A 139 -9.71 -2.47 -7.18
N THR A 140 -10.16 -1.54 -6.34
CA THR A 140 -10.53 -1.83 -4.95
C THR A 140 -11.84 -2.61 -4.83
N LYS A 141 -12.82 -2.40 -5.72
CA LYS A 141 -14.07 -3.18 -5.77
C LYS A 141 -13.81 -4.67 -6.02
N TYR A 142 -12.82 -5.03 -6.84
CA TYR A 142 -12.53 -6.41 -7.19
C TYR A 142 -11.42 -7.07 -6.36
N ASN A 143 -10.54 -6.32 -5.68
CA ASN A 143 -9.44 -6.93 -4.91
C ASN A 143 -9.17 -6.34 -3.52
N ILE A 144 -9.86 -5.29 -3.10
CA ILE A 144 -9.56 -4.64 -1.82
C ILE A 144 -10.85 -4.14 -1.19
N GLY A 145 -11.63 -5.08 -0.64
CA GLY A 145 -12.70 -4.70 0.27
C GLY A 145 -12.08 -3.97 1.47
N GLY A 146 -12.29 -2.65 1.57
CA GLY A 146 -12.25 -1.82 2.79
C GLY A 146 -11.12 -1.98 3.83
N ASN A 147 -10.02 -2.71 3.56
CA ASN A 147 -9.15 -3.24 4.63
C ASN A 147 -7.80 -2.52 4.82
N PHE A 148 -7.56 -1.38 4.16
CA PHE A 148 -6.33 -0.60 4.36
C PHE A 148 -6.47 0.52 5.42
N SER A 149 -7.66 0.71 6.02
CA SER A 149 -7.76 1.51 7.24
C SER A 149 -7.34 0.65 8.42
N GLY A 150 -6.22 1.01 9.04
CA GLY A 150 -5.57 0.27 10.09
C GLY A 150 -6.43 -0.09 11.32
N ASN A 151 -5.87 -1.04 12.06
CA ASN A 151 -6.18 -1.48 13.43
C ASN A 151 -7.07 -2.70 13.71
N LEU A 152 -7.78 -3.32 12.76
CA LEU A 152 -8.58 -4.55 13.09
C LEU A 152 -8.49 -5.72 12.08
N GLY A 153 -7.61 -5.65 11.07
CA GLY A 153 -7.58 -6.60 9.95
C GLY A 153 -6.49 -7.68 9.95
N PHE A 154 -5.68 -7.83 11.01
CA PHE A 154 -4.41 -8.58 10.93
C PHE A 154 -4.55 -10.06 10.48
N LYS A 155 -5.66 -10.75 10.81
CA LYS A 155 -5.90 -12.13 10.34
C LYS A 155 -6.44 -12.23 8.90
N ARG A 156 -7.04 -11.18 8.34
CA ARG A 156 -7.60 -11.20 6.98
C ARG A 156 -6.58 -10.68 5.95
N ASN A 157 -5.69 -9.78 6.35
CA ASN A 157 -4.66 -9.21 5.47
C ASN A 157 -3.58 -10.24 5.06
N TYR A 158 -3.30 -11.26 5.89
CA TYR A 158 -2.33 -12.32 5.54
C TYR A 158 -2.74 -13.16 4.33
N LYS A 159 -4.05 -13.41 4.14
CA LYS A 159 -4.56 -14.17 2.99
C LYS A 159 -4.48 -13.37 1.68
N ASN A 160 -4.65 -12.05 1.74
CA ASN A 160 -4.58 -11.19 0.56
C ASN A 160 -3.12 -10.88 0.19
N PHE A 161 -2.23 -10.67 1.17
CA PHE A 161 -0.79 -10.57 0.92
C PHE A 161 -0.20 -11.84 0.29
N ARG A 162 -0.66 -13.03 0.69
CA ARG A 162 -0.24 -14.29 0.05
C ARG A 162 -0.71 -14.41 -1.40
N LYS A 163 -1.86 -13.81 -1.76
CA LYS A 163 -2.32 -13.78 -3.16
C LYS A 163 -1.45 -12.85 -4.01
N ILE A 164 -1.02 -11.72 -3.48
CA ILE A 164 -0.13 -10.78 -4.18
C ILE A 164 1.29 -11.36 -4.31
N TRP A 165 1.81 -12.04 -3.28
CA TRP A 165 3.13 -12.69 -3.32
C TRP A 165 3.20 -13.87 -4.31
N ASN A 166 2.09 -14.55 -4.58
CA ASN A 166 2.05 -15.64 -5.56
C ASN A 166 1.93 -15.13 -7.02
N TRP A 167 1.95 -13.81 -7.24
CA TRP A 167 1.94 -13.17 -8.56
C TRP A 167 3.27 -12.50 -8.92
N LEU A 168 4.26 -12.53 -8.02
CA LEU A 168 5.66 -12.20 -8.27
C LEU A 168 6.49 -13.50 -8.24
#